data_AF-A0A353C509-F1
#
_entry.id   AF-A0A353C509-F1
#
_cell.length_a   1.000
_cell.length_b   1.000
_cell.length_c   1.000
_cell.angle_alpha   90.00
_cell.angle_beta   90.00
_cell.angle_gamma   90.00
#
_symmetry.space_group_name_H-M   'P 1'
#
loop_
_entity.id
_entity.type
_entity.pdbx_description
1 polymer ?
#
loop_
_entity_poly.entity_id
_entity_poly.type
_entity_poly.pdbx_seq_one_letter_code
_entity_poly.pdbx_strand_id
1 'polypeptide(L)'
;MVKGKFKVYFAMIVIFLCFTANGCKISPKFERILAGGSLPAGSIHESLIPSQFKNHMIYIKTKINGSEQEYNFLVDTGAFITVINKKIADSMGLKKEAEDIVDDEVGNSRNIDVVVLKSLKIGNIAVQNCGALVADFGNIESFGIKFDGVIGTNFLRFFIVDIDYQKETLTFSTEQSFINQLNAGEGLAF
;
A
#
# COMPACT_ATOMS: atom_id res chain seq x y z
N MET A 1 -32.82 11.40 2.24
CA MET A 1 -31.69 11.39 3.20
C MET A 1 -30.71 10.27 2.83
N VAL A 2 -29.93 10.43 1.74
CA VAL A 2 -28.85 9.50 1.32
C VAL A 2 -27.75 10.32 0.62
N LYS A 3 -27.15 11.30 1.31
CA LYS A 3 -26.04 12.13 0.76
C LYS A 3 -24.64 11.69 1.23
N GLY A 4 -24.57 10.73 2.18
CA GLY A 4 -23.31 10.31 2.82
C GLY A 4 -22.65 9.06 2.23
N LYS A 5 -23.42 8.14 1.61
CA LYS A 5 -22.87 6.87 1.11
C LYS A 5 -22.09 7.04 -0.20
N PHE A 6 -22.49 7.98 -1.07
CA PHE A 6 -21.91 8.18 -2.40
C PHE A 6 -20.47 8.73 -2.37
N LYS A 7 -20.11 9.54 -1.37
CA LYS A 7 -18.75 10.12 -1.21
C LYS A 7 -17.69 9.13 -0.75
N VAL A 8 -18.08 8.10 0.02
CA VAL A 8 -17.14 7.08 0.53
C VAL A 8 -16.68 6.15 -0.59
N TYR A 9 -17.62 5.74 -1.46
CA TYR A 9 -17.28 4.99 -2.68
C TYR A 9 -16.38 5.82 -3.63
N PHE A 10 -16.62 7.13 -3.73
CA PHE A 10 -15.81 8.03 -4.55
C PHE A 10 -14.33 8.08 -4.09
N ALA A 11 -14.05 8.05 -2.78
CA ALA A 11 -12.67 8.04 -2.27
C ALA A 11 -11.93 6.71 -2.54
N MET A 12 -12.65 5.58 -2.56
CA MET A 12 -12.05 4.29 -2.93
C MET A 12 -11.91 4.11 -4.46
N ILE A 13 -12.79 4.74 -5.25
CA ILE A 13 -12.72 4.76 -6.72
C ILE A 13 -11.60 5.68 -7.24
N VAL A 14 -11.27 6.77 -6.53
CA VAL A 14 -10.15 7.65 -6.89
C VAL A 14 -8.79 6.94 -6.79
N ILE A 15 -8.68 5.87 -6.00
CA ILE A 15 -7.48 5.00 -5.99
C ILE A 15 -7.40 4.14 -7.27
N PHE A 16 -8.54 3.90 -7.94
CA PHE A 16 -8.68 3.00 -9.07
C PHE A 16 -8.60 3.69 -10.46
N LEU A 17 -8.82 5.01 -10.57
CA LEU A 17 -9.24 5.61 -11.85
C LEU A 17 -8.50 6.87 -12.33
N CYS A 18 -7.32 7.21 -11.82
CA CYS A 18 -6.53 8.32 -12.39
C CYS A 18 -5.70 7.96 -13.66
N PHE A 19 -5.90 6.79 -14.28
CA PHE A 19 -5.11 6.38 -15.46
C PHE A 19 -5.89 6.10 -16.75
N THR A 20 -7.21 6.34 -16.82
CA THR A 20 -7.92 6.19 -18.08
C THR A 20 -8.21 7.53 -18.73
N ALA A 21 -7.53 7.74 -19.86
CA ALA A 21 -7.80 8.73 -20.91
C ALA A 21 -7.60 10.21 -20.52
N ASN A 22 -6.33 10.64 -20.52
CA ASN A 22 -5.81 11.70 -21.40
C ASN A 22 -4.35 11.97 -21.05
N GLY A 23 -3.42 11.23 -21.67
CA GLY A 23 -2.00 11.58 -21.75
C GLY A 23 -1.34 12.13 -20.47
N CYS A 24 -1.56 11.48 -19.31
CA CYS A 24 -0.84 11.83 -18.08
C CYS A 24 0.67 11.70 -18.37
N LYS A 25 1.37 12.83 -18.47
CA LYS A 25 2.83 12.86 -18.65
C LYS A 25 3.46 12.61 -17.29
N ILE A 26 3.46 11.35 -16.88
CA ILE A 26 4.13 10.92 -15.66
C ILE A 26 5.60 11.34 -15.78
N SER A 27 6.13 12.01 -14.74
CA SER A 27 7.54 12.41 -14.78
C SER A 27 8.44 11.15 -14.74
N PRO A 28 9.59 11.11 -15.46
CA PRO A 28 10.51 9.98 -15.39
C PRO A 28 11.02 9.69 -13.97
N LYS A 29 11.05 10.72 -13.11
CA LYS A 29 11.40 10.57 -11.70
C LYS A 29 10.32 9.82 -10.93
N PHE A 30 9.04 10.13 -11.18
CA PHE A 30 7.90 9.42 -10.60
C PHE A 30 7.94 7.95 -11.01
N GLU A 31 8.03 7.64 -12.31
CA GLU A 31 8.11 6.25 -12.81
C GLU A 31 9.22 5.44 -12.12
N ARG A 32 10.41 6.04 -11.97
CA ARG A 32 11.53 5.39 -11.27
C ARG A 32 11.24 5.12 -9.80
N ILE A 33 10.51 5.99 -9.12
CA ILE A 33 10.10 5.77 -7.73
C ILE A 33 9.06 4.64 -7.63
N LEU A 34 8.15 4.54 -8.59
CA LEU A 34 7.15 3.46 -8.62
C LEU A 34 7.80 2.10 -8.89
N ALA A 35 8.67 2.05 -9.89
CA ALA A 35 9.41 0.85 -10.27
C ALA A 35 10.52 0.50 -9.26
N GLY A 36 10.89 1.46 -8.41
CA GLY A 36 11.90 1.29 -7.37
C GLY A 36 11.45 0.38 -6.24
N GLY A 37 12.40 0.03 -5.38
CA GLY A 37 12.20 -0.85 -4.25
C GLY A 37 12.91 -2.18 -4.41
N SER A 38 13.27 -2.81 -3.30
CA SER A 38 13.98 -4.10 -3.31
C SER A 38 13.77 -4.87 -2.02
N LEU A 39 13.88 -6.19 -2.09
CA LEU A 39 13.96 -7.03 -0.89
C LEU A 39 15.37 -6.90 -0.26
N PRO A 40 15.50 -6.74 1.07
CA PRO A 40 16.77 -6.83 1.77
C PRO A 40 17.54 -8.13 1.46
N ALA A 41 18.88 -8.09 1.49
CA ALA A 41 19.69 -9.31 1.41
C ALA A 41 19.42 -10.22 2.63
N GLY A 42 19.21 -11.52 2.39
CA GLY A 42 18.86 -12.48 3.45
C GLY A 42 17.47 -12.25 4.06
N SER A 43 16.57 -11.59 3.32
CA SER A 43 15.18 -11.41 3.75
C SER A 43 14.55 -12.74 4.10
N ILE A 44 13.74 -12.73 5.17
CA ILE A 44 12.87 -13.85 5.48
C ILE A 44 11.94 -14.08 4.29
N HIS A 45 11.87 -15.32 3.85
CA HIS A 45 11.24 -15.72 2.60
C HIS A 45 9.72 -15.86 2.70
N GLU A 46 9.18 -15.84 3.93
CA GLU A 46 7.76 -15.97 4.22
C GLU A 46 7.40 -15.26 5.54
N SER A 47 6.22 -14.66 5.61
CA SER A 47 5.65 -14.17 6.87
C SER A 47 4.14 -14.36 6.90
N LEU A 48 3.66 -15.05 7.94
CA LEU A 48 2.24 -15.11 8.30
C LEU A 48 1.88 -13.88 9.13
N ILE A 49 0.86 -13.15 8.70
CA ILE A 49 0.44 -11.86 9.25
C ILE A 49 -0.99 -12.00 9.78
N PRO A 50 -1.19 -11.90 11.10
CA PRO A 50 -2.52 -11.66 11.65
C PRO A 50 -3.08 -10.35 11.12
N SER A 51 -4.33 -10.35 10.70
CA SER A 51 -4.98 -9.20 10.10
C SER A 51 -6.38 -9.00 10.68
N GLN A 52 -6.99 -7.85 10.39
CA GLN A 52 -8.36 -7.57 10.79
C GLN A 52 -9.22 -7.38 9.55
N PHE A 53 -10.31 -8.12 9.45
CA PHE A 53 -11.27 -8.00 8.36
C PHE A 53 -12.46 -7.18 8.85
N LYS A 54 -12.58 -5.94 8.37
CA LYS A 54 -13.65 -5.03 8.80
C LYS A 54 -14.15 -4.20 7.63
N ASN A 55 -15.47 -4.08 7.50
CA ASN A 55 -16.10 -3.30 6.43
C ASN A 55 -15.60 -3.71 5.02
N HIS A 56 -15.37 -5.01 4.80
CA HIS A 56 -14.79 -5.58 3.56
C HIS A 56 -13.37 -5.10 3.22
N MET A 57 -12.66 -4.58 4.21
CA MET A 57 -11.27 -4.17 4.09
C MET A 57 -10.38 -5.04 4.97
N ILE A 58 -9.14 -5.24 4.52
CA ILE A 58 -8.11 -6.01 5.20
C ILE A 58 -7.11 -5.03 5.80
N TYR A 59 -6.96 -5.08 7.12
CA TYR A 59 -6.01 -4.24 7.86
C TYR A 59 -4.84 -5.07 8.38
N ILE A 60 -3.63 -4.54 8.20
CA ILE A 60 -2.40 -5.13 8.72
C ILE A 60 -1.55 -4.10 9.46
N LYS A 61 -0.69 -4.58 10.35
CA LYS A 61 0.30 -3.76 11.06
C LYS A 61 1.56 -3.62 10.23
N THR A 62 2.07 -2.40 10.13
CA THR A 62 3.28 -2.09 9.38
C THR A 62 4.22 -1.21 10.20
N LYS A 63 5.51 -1.27 9.89
CA LYS A 63 6.54 -0.35 10.43
C LYS A 63 7.21 0.37 9.29
N ILE A 64 7.40 1.68 9.44
CA ILE A 64 8.02 2.53 8.43
C ILE A 64 9.39 2.99 8.94
N ASN A 65 10.43 2.87 8.13
CA ASN A 65 11.79 3.33 8.40
C ASN A 65 12.36 2.87 9.75
N GLY A 66 12.00 1.66 10.20
CA GLY A 66 12.46 1.10 11.47
C GLY A 66 11.84 1.76 12.72
N SER A 67 10.73 2.48 12.57
CA SER A 67 9.97 3.02 13.70
C SER A 67 9.54 1.96 14.71
N GLU A 68 9.52 2.34 15.98
CA GLU A 68 8.97 1.50 17.05
C GLU A 68 7.44 1.40 16.97
N GLN A 69 6.80 2.50 16.55
CA GLN A 69 5.37 2.57 16.33
C GLN A 69 4.92 1.70 15.15
N GLU A 70 3.82 0.99 15.33
CA GLU A 70 3.11 0.32 14.24
C GLU A 70 1.99 1.19 13.69
N TYR A 71 1.79 1.08 12.38
CA TYR A 71 0.76 1.77 11.62
C TYR A 71 -0.24 0.77 11.06
N ASN A 72 -1.50 1.17 10.95
CA ASN A 72 -2.56 0.34 10.37
C ASN A 72 -2.69 0.62 8.89
N PHE A 73 -2.33 -0.36 8.06
CA PHE A 73 -2.47 -0.20 6.62
C PHE A 73 -3.59 -1.06 6.07
N LEU A 74 -4.28 -0.52 5.06
CA LEU A 74 -5.13 -1.29 4.18
C LEU A 74 -4.29 -2.08 3.19
N VAL A 75 -4.69 -3.29 2.85
CA VAL A 75 -4.15 -4.02 1.70
C VAL A 75 -5.08 -3.80 0.52
N ASP A 76 -4.57 -3.22 -0.56
CA ASP A 76 -5.35 -2.88 -1.75
C ASP A 76 -4.60 -3.28 -3.03
N THR A 77 -5.01 -4.41 -3.61
CA THR A 77 -4.47 -4.90 -4.88
C THR A 77 -4.85 -4.01 -6.07
N GLY A 78 -5.85 -3.14 -5.92
CA GLY A 78 -6.27 -2.15 -6.92
C GLY A 78 -5.48 -0.84 -6.86
N ALA A 79 -4.75 -0.60 -5.77
CA ALA A 79 -3.88 0.56 -5.63
C ALA A 79 -2.55 0.31 -6.36
N PHE A 80 -2.26 1.08 -7.40
CA PHE A 80 -0.99 0.93 -8.13
C PHE A 80 0.24 1.29 -7.26
N ILE A 81 0.07 2.25 -6.34
CA ILE A 81 1.15 2.82 -5.51
C ILE A 81 0.69 2.81 -4.05
N THR A 82 1.62 2.45 -3.17
CA THR A 82 1.46 2.58 -1.71
C THR A 82 1.20 4.05 -1.34
N VAL A 83 0.31 4.28 -0.38
CA VAL A 83 -0.04 5.63 0.10
C VAL A 83 0.18 5.71 1.60
N ILE A 84 0.70 6.84 2.08
CA ILE A 84 0.83 7.12 3.51
C ILE A 84 0.08 8.40 3.87
N ASN A 85 -0.43 8.45 5.10
CA ASN A 85 -1.05 9.66 5.64
C ASN A 85 0.00 10.78 5.75
N LYS A 86 -0.38 12.00 5.34
CA LYS A 86 0.45 13.21 5.45
C LYS A 86 0.99 13.41 6.87
N LYS A 87 0.20 13.11 7.91
CA LYS A 87 0.63 13.21 9.31
C LYS A 87 1.88 12.36 9.60
N ILE A 88 1.97 11.18 8.98
CA ILE A 88 3.12 10.27 9.15
C ILE A 88 4.33 10.84 8.43
N ALA A 89 4.16 11.26 7.17
CA ALA A 89 5.22 11.85 6.38
C ALA A 89 5.84 13.08 7.09
N ASP A 90 4.98 13.97 7.59
CA ASP A 90 5.38 15.16 8.35
C ASP A 90 6.11 14.76 9.65
N SER A 91 5.54 13.84 10.44
CA SER A 91 6.12 13.43 11.74
C SER A 91 7.49 12.78 11.62
N MET A 92 7.75 12.08 10.50
CA MET A 92 9.03 11.44 10.22
C MET A 92 10.00 12.35 9.45
N GLY A 93 9.58 13.57 9.07
CA GLY A 93 10.38 14.49 8.27
C GLY A 93 10.77 13.91 6.91
N LEU A 94 9.88 13.15 6.26
CA LEU A 94 10.16 12.53 4.97
C LEU A 94 10.37 13.62 3.91
N LYS A 95 11.45 13.48 3.15
CA LYS A 95 11.76 14.40 2.06
C LYS A 95 10.92 14.06 0.85
N LYS A 96 10.31 15.10 0.27
CA LYS A 96 9.68 15.00 -1.05
C LYS A 96 10.74 14.68 -2.10
N GLU A 97 10.58 13.54 -2.74
CA GLU A 97 11.46 13.11 -3.83
C GLU A 97 10.89 13.54 -5.17
N ALA A 98 9.58 13.50 -5.37
CA ALA A 98 8.95 14.03 -6.57
C ALA A 98 7.60 14.69 -6.22
N GLU A 99 7.09 15.48 -7.15
CA GLU A 99 5.71 15.94 -7.15
C GLU A 99 5.11 15.54 -8.49
N ASP A 100 3.85 15.13 -8.47
CA ASP A 100 3.06 14.94 -9.68
C ASP A 100 1.74 15.70 -9.56
N ILE A 101 1.15 16.02 -10.70
CA ILE A 101 -0.17 16.64 -10.77
C ILE A 101 -1.16 15.55 -11.12
N VAL A 102 -2.06 15.28 -10.19
CA VAL A 102 -3.18 14.37 -10.44
C VAL A 102 -4.42 15.21 -10.67
N ASP A 103 -4.96 15.08 -11.87
CA ASP A 103 -6.26 15.65 -12.22
C ASP A 103 -7.36 14.70 -11.73
N ASP A 104 -8.33 15.24 -10.98
CA ASP A 104 -9.56 14.52 -10.69
C ASP A 104 -10.53 14.56 -11.87
N GLU A 105 -11.51 13.64 -11.89
CA GLU A 105 -12.51 13.52 -12.96
C GLU A 105 -13.39 14.77 -13.14
N VAL A 106 -13.31 15.73 -12.21
CA VAL A 106 -14.05 17.00 -12.25
C VAL A 106 -13.16 18.16 -12.73
N GLY A 107 -11.93 17.86 -13.15
CA GLY A 107 -10.97 18.82 -13.71
C GLY A 107 -10.20 19.62 -12.66
N ASN A 108 -10.18 19.19 -11.39
CA ASN A 108 -9.30 19.81 -10.39
C ASN A 108 -7.94 19.10 -10.38
N SER A 109 -6.89 19.87 -10.64
CA SER A 109 -5.51 19.44 -10.46
C SER A 109 -5.10 19.51 -8.99
N ARG A 110 -4.53 18.43 -8.46
CA ARG A 110 -3.91 18.42 -7.12
C ARG A 110 -2.48 17.96 -7.21
N ASN A 111 -1.58 18.69 -6.54
CA ASN A 111 -0.22 18.22 -6.34
C ASN A 111 -0.25 17.05 -5.37
N ILE A 112 0.33 15.93 -5.79
CA ILE A 112 0.59 14.78 -4.94
C ILE A 112 2.09 14.68 -4.73
N ASP A 113 2.49 14.74 -3.46
CA ASP A 113 3.87 14.55 -3.06
C ASP A 113 4.21 13.06 -3.07
N VAL A 114 5.40 12.74 -3.57
CA VAL A 114 5.96 11.40 -3.56
C VAL A 114 7.20 11.38 -2.68
N VAL A 115 7.24 10.38 -1.79
CA VAL A 115 8.36 10.12 -0.90
C VAL A 115 8.91 8.72 -1.15
N VAL A 116 10.13 8.47 -0.71
CA VAL A 116 10.72 7.13 -0.69
C VAL A 116 10.91 6.68 0.75
N LEU A 117 10.24 5.59 1.12
CA LEU A 117 10.40 4.93 2.40
C LEU A 117 11.67 4.07 2.35
N LYS A 118 12.63 4.34 3.23
CA LYS A 118 13.85 3.53 3.37
C LYS A 118 13.50 2.07 3.67
N SER A 119 12.46 1.85 4.47
CA SER A 119 11.92 0.52 4.75
C SER A 119 10.42 0.60 5.02
N LEU A 120 9.67 -0.28 4.38
CA LEU A 120 8.29 -0.59 4.73
C LEU A 120 8.25 -2.07 5.13
N LYS A 121 7.94 -2.35 6.39
CA LYS A 121 8.02 -3.68 7.00
C LYS A 121 6.64 -4.16 7.43
N ILE A 122 6.34 -5.42 7.15
CA ILE A 122 5.10 -6.12 7.54
C ILE A 122 5.51 -7.44 8.17
N GLY A 123 5.22 -7.64 9.46
CA GLY A 123 5.74 -8.80 10.20
C GLY A 123 7.25 -8.94 10.04
N ASN A 124 7.69 -10.02 9.39
CA ASN A 124 9.11 -10.32 9.18
C ASN A 124 9.66 -9.97 7.79
N ILE A 125 8.81 -9.54 6.85
CA ILE A 125 9.21 -9.12 5.51
C ILE A 125 9.34 -7.61 5.42
N ALA A 126 10.21 -7.13 4.53
CA ALA A 126 10.34 -5.71 4.25
C ALA A 126 10.65 -5.45 2.78
N VAL A 127 10.18 -4.31 2.28
CA VAL A 127 10.64 -3.71 1.03
C VAL A 127 11.43 -2.45 1.38
N GLN A 128 12.66 -2.37 0.90
CA GLN A 128 13.51 -1.19 1.02
C GLN A 128 13.26 -0.24 -0.13
N ASN A 129 13.50 1.06 0.07
CA ASN A 129 13.37 2.10 -0.95
C ASN A 129 12.00 2.08 -1.67
N CYS A 130 10.93 1.84 -0.92
CA CYS A 130 9.57 1.75 -1.44
C CYS A 130 9.01 3.15 -1.67
N GLY A 131 8.60 3.46 -2.90
CA GLY A 131 7.89 4.70 -3.21
C GLY A 131 6.52 4.76 -2.55
N ALA A 132 6.13 5.94 -2.06
CA ALA A 132 4.80 6.16 -1.51
C ALA A 132 4.25 7.54 -1.89
N LEU A 133 2.96 7.60 -2.20
CA LEU A 133 2.21 8.85 -2.30
C LEU A 133 1.88 9.37 -0.90
N VAL A 134 1.83 10.69 -0.75
CA VAL A 134 1.40 11.34 0.49
C VAL A 134 0.01 11.93 0.29
N ALA A 135 -0.93 11.56 1.15
CA ALA A 135 -2.31 12.03 1.10
C ALA A 135 -2.87 12.39 2.48
N ASP A 136 -3.81 13.33 2.55
CA ASP A 136 -4.54 13.65 3.77
C ASP A 136 -5.84 12.84 3.85
N PHE A 137 -5.92 11.94 4.84
CA PHE A 137 -7.08 11.07 5.06
C PHE A 137 -8.17 11.67 5.95
N GLY A 138 -8.04 12.92 6.41
CA GLY A 138 -8.98 13.53 7.37
C GLY A 138 -10.46 13.45 6.97
N ASN A 139 -10.76 13.57 5.66
CA ASN A 139 -12.12 13.42 5.15
C ASN A 139 -12.63 11.97 5.22
N ILE A 140 -11.76 10.98 5.04
CA ILE A 140 -12.13 9.55 5.06
C ILE A 140 -12.34 9.08 6.50
N GLU A 141 -11.49 9.54 7.43
CA GLU A 141 -11.61 9.28 8.86
C GLU A 141 -12.97 9.75 9.42
N SER A 142 -13.53 10.83 8.87
CA SER A 142 -14.85 11.35 9.25
C SER A 142 -16.01 10.37 8.99
N PHE A 143 -15.81 9.39 8.11
CA PHE A 143 -16.76 8.30 7.84
C PHE A 143 -16.54 7.06 8.72
N GLY A 144 -15.66 7.15 9.72
CA GLY A 144 -15.41 6.07 10.68
C GLY A 144 -14.40 5.02 10.20
N ILE A 145 -13.76 5.24 9.06
CA ILE A 145 -12.71 4.38 8.50
C ILE A 145 -11.36 5.00 8.86
N LYS A 146 -10.60 4.37 9.77
CA LYS A 146 -9.30 4.85 10.24
C LYS A 146 -8.19 3.94 9.77
N PHE A 147 -7.23 4.50 9.04
CA PHE A 147 -6.00 3.84 8.60
C PHE A 147 -4.90 4.88 8.42
N ASP A 148 -3.68 4.39 8.46
CA ASP A 148 -2.45 5.16 8.41
C ASP A 148 -1.81 5.11 7.00
N GLY A 149 -2.19 4.13 6.19
CA GLY A 149 -1.77 4.01 4.80
C GLY A 149 -2.46 2.90 4.03
N VAL A 150 -2.08 2.75 2.78
CA VAL A 150 -2.54 1.72 1.85
C VAL A 150 -1.32 1.04 1.25
N ILE A 151 -1.25 -0.29 1.34
CA ILE A 151 -0.26 -1.11 0.64
C ILE A 151 -0.77 -1.35 -0.78
N GLY A 152 -0.04 -0.82 -1.75
CA GLY A 152 -0.33 -0.99 -3.18
C GLY A 152 0.59 -1.98 -3.88
N THR A 153 0.33 -2.19 -5.16
CA THR A 153 1.01 -3.14 -6.03
C THR A 153 2.52 -2.92 -6.12
N ASN A 154 3.00 -1.67 -5.97
CA ASN A 154 4.43 -1.41 -5.94
C ASN A 154 5.17 -2.08 -4.77
N PHE A 155 4.48 -2.39 -3.68
CA PHE A 155 4.96 -3.24 -2.60
C PHE A 155 4.59 -4.71 -2.83
N LEU A 156 3.32 -4.98 -3.18
CA LEU A 156 2.81 -6.36 -3.26
C LEU A 156 3.52 -7.21 -4.31
N ARG A 157 4.00 -6.61 -5.42
CA ARG A 157 4.67 -7.33 -6.51
C ARG A 157 5.92 -8.13 -6.10
N PHE A 158 6.49 -7.87 -4.91
CA PHE A 158 7.64 -8.61 -4.40
C PHE A 158 7.25 -9.94 -3.74
N PHE A 159 5.96 -10.20 -3.57
CA PHE A 159 5.44 -11.35 -2.83
C PHE A 159 4.29 -12.02 -3.57
N ILE A 160 4.17 -13.33 -3.38
CA ILE A 160 2.92 -14.06 -3.50
C ILE A 160 2.16 -13.84 -2.19
N VAL A 161 0.88 -13.49 -2.30
CA VAL A 161 0.05 -13.12 -1.15
C VAL A 161 -1.14 -14.05 -1.07
N ASP A 162 -1.15 -14.90 -0.05
CA ASP A 162 -2.28 -15.78 0.25
C ASP A 162 -3.16 -15.15 1.32
N ILE A 163 -4.47 -15.17 1.11
CA ILE A 163 -5.45 -14.56 2.02
C ILE A 163 -6.38 -15.65 2.55
N ASP A 164 -6.24 -15.98 3.83
CA ASP A 164 -7.16 -16.89 4.52
C ASP A 164 -8.23 -16.06 5.25
N TYR A 165 -9.39 -15.95 4.61
CA TYR A 165 -10.54 -15.21 5.14
C TYR A 165 -11.15 -15.86 6.39
N GLN A 166 -11.00 -17.18 6.58
CA GLN A 166 -11.56 -17.86 7.74
C GLN A 166 -10.69 -17.64 8.99
N LYS A 167 -9.37 -17.65 8.82
CA LYS A 167 -8.41 -17.41 9.90
C LYS A 167 -8.06 -15.95 10.09
N GLU A 168 -8.53 -15.08 9.19
CA GLU A 168 -8.19 -13.67 9.13
C GLU A 168 -6.66 -13.42 9.07
N THR A 169 -5.98 -14.15 8.20
CA THR A 169 -4.51 -14.07 8.05
C THR A 169 -4.08 -13.84 6.60
N LEU A 170 -2.94 -13.18 6.43
CA LEU A 170 -2.25 -13.05 5.16
C LEU A 170 -0.89 -13.73 5.24
N THR A 171 -0.54 -14.53 4.25
CA THR A 171 0.82 -15.04 4.10
C THR A 171 1.48 -14.31 2.95
N PHE A 172 2.63 -13.70 3.21
CA PHE A 172 3.48 -13.13 2.18
C PHE A 172 4.67 -14.03 1.98
N SER A 173 4.86 -14.55 0.77
CA SER A 173 5.97 -15.43 0.43
C SER A 173 6.71 -14.90 -0.79
N THR A 174 8.03 -15.03 -0.80
CA THR A 174 8.80 -14.84 -2.04
C THR A 174 8.54 -16.00 -2.99
N GLU A 175 8.63 -15.77 -4.30
CA GLU A 175 8.46 -16.82 -5.32
C GLU A 175 9.31 -18.06 -5.02
N GLN A 176 10.57 -17.87 -4.64
CA GLN A 176 11.46 -18.97 -4.26
C GLN A 176 10.94 -19.77 -3.06
N SER A 177 10.42 -19.10 -2.03
CA SER A 177 9.84 -19.77 -0.85
C SER A 177 8.64 -20.62 -1.22
N PHE A 178 7.75 -20.03 -2.01
CA PHE A 178 6.51 -20.65 -2.43
C PHE A 178 6.79 -21.89 -3.30
N ILE A 179 7.72 -21.78 -4.25
CA ILE A 179 8.16 -22.92 -5.06
C ILE A 179 8.78 -24.02 -4.20
N ASN A 180 9.56 -23.66 -3.17
CA ASN A 180 10.15 -24.66 -2.26
C ASN A 180 9.07 -25.42 -1.47
N GLN A 181 8.00 -24.76 -1.01
CA GLN A 181 6.87 -25.41 -0.33
C GLN A 181 6.14 -26.38 -1.25
N LEU A 182 5.85 -25.97 -2.49
CA LEU A 182 5.26 -26.81 -3.51
C LEU A 182 6.08 -28.09 -3.75
N ASN A 183 7.40 -27.95 -3.85
CA ASN A 183 8.31 -29.07 -4.07
C ASN A 183 8.48 -29.98 -2.84
N ALA A 184 8.28 -29.43 -1.63
CA ALA A 184 8.37 -30.19 -0.39
C ALA A 184 7.15 -31.11 -0.14
N GLY A 185 6.11 -31.03 -0.99
CA GLY A 185 4.88 -31.80 -0.79
C GLY A 185 4.06 -31.32 0.40
N GLU A 186 4.38 -30.15 0.95
CA GLU A 186 3.51 -29.42 1.87
C GLU A 186 2.33 -28.93 1.04
N GLY A 187 1.25 -29.71 1.02
CA GLY A 187 0.09 -29.42 0.21
C GLY A 187 -0.40 -28.00 0.50
N LEU A 188 -0.51 -27.19 -0.55
CA LEU A 188 -1.28 -25.96 -0.50
C LEU A 188 -2.72 -26.38 -0.20
N ALA A 189 -3.18 -26.09 1.01
CA ALA A 189 -4.56 -26.28 1.40
C ALA A 189 -5.40 -25.25 0.64
N PHE A 190 -5.76 -25.59 -0.60
CA PHE A 190 -6.76 -24.88 -1.39
C PHE A 190 -8.17 -25.31 -0.95
#